data_AF-S4P1Q8-F1
#
_entry.id   AF-S4P1Q8-F1
#
_cell.length_a   1.000
_cell.length_b   1.000
_cell.length_c   1.000
_cell.angle_alpha   90.00
_cell.angle_beta   90.00
_cell.angle_gamma   90.00
#
_symmetry.space_group_name_H-M   'P 1'
#
loop_
_entity.id
_entity.type
_entity.pdbx_description
1 polymer ?
#
loop_
_entity_poly.entity_id
_entity_poly.type
_entity_poly.pdbx_seq_one_letter_code
_entity_poly.pdbx_strand_id
1 'polypeptide(L)'
;DEEKQPASALLWAYYFAAQHFDYKEDTDRALHYIEAAIEHTPTLIELFIVKGRIYKHAGDPVSAYKWLEEAQAMDTADRYVNSKCARYMLRAGHVKQAEEMCSKFTREGVPATEN
;
A
#
# COMPACT_ATOMS: atom_id res chain seq x y z
N ASP A 1 3.28 21.64 -33.58
CA ASP A 1 2.43 20.88 -32.65
C ASP A 1 3.29 20.27 -31.56
N GLU A 2 3.03 20.62 -30.31
CA GLU A 2 3.67 19.95 -29.17
C GLU A 2 3.02 18.58 -28.99
N GLU A 3 3.84 17.53 -29.02
CA GLU A 3 3.38 16.17 -28.79
C GLU A 3 2.92 16.03 -27.33
N LYS A 4 1.61 15.85 -27.15
CA LYS A 4 1.01 15.70 -25.83
C LYS A 4 1.45 14.36 -25.22
N GLN A 5 2.12 14.44 -24.08
CA GLN A 5 2.57 13.27 -23.34
C GLN A 5 1.38 12.39 -22.89
N PRO A 6 1.57 11.06 -22.75
CA PRO A 6 0.51 10.18 -22.28
C PRO A 6 0.11 10.53 -20.83
N ALA A 7 -1.16 10.33 -20.48
CA ALA A 7 -1.65 10.59 -19.11
C ALA A 7 -0.88 9.81 -18.03
N SER A 8 -0.33 8.64 -18.39
CA SER A 8 0.53 7.84 -17.52
C SER A 8 1.83 8.55 -17.13
N ALA A 9 2.34 9.49 -17.94
CA ALA A 9 3.53 10.26 -17.59
C ALA A 9 3.29 11.10 -16.33
N LEU A 10 2.11 11.73 -16.22
CA LEU A 10 1.73 12.51 -15.04
C LEU A 10 1.55 11.62 -13.80
N LEU A 11 0.87 10.48 -13.95
CA LEU A 11 0.70 9.47 -12.90
C LEU A 11 2.05 9.04 -12.32
N TRP A 12 3.00 8.65 -13.18
CA TRP A 12 4.30 8.19 -12.75
C TRP A 12 5.18 9.30 -12.18
N ALA A 13 5.02 10.54 -12.65
CA ALA A 13 5.67 11.70 -12.05
C ALA A 13 5.18 11.95 -10.61
N TYR A 14 3.87 11.89 -10.36
CA TYR A 14 3.32 11.97 -9.00
C TYR A 14 3.77 10.81 -8.12
N TYR A 15 3.73 9.57 -8.65
CA TYR A 15 4.20 8.39 -7.93
C TYR A 15 5.67 8.52 -7.50
N PHE A 16 6.55 8.93 -8.43
CA PHE A 16 7.96 9.13 -8.16
C PHE A 16 8.18 10.27 -7.15
N ALA A 17 7.47 11.40 -7.29
CA ALA A 17 7.55 12.51 -6.36
C ALA A 17 7.14 12.10 -4.94
N ALA A 18 6.04 11.35 -4.78
CA ALA A 18 5.60 10.84 -3.50
C ALA A 18 6.67 9.99 -2.82
N GLN A 19 7.28 9.05 -3.54
CA GLN A 19 8.36 8.22 -3.03
C GLN A 19 9.63 9.01 -2.71
N HIS A 20 9.94 10.04 -3.52
CA HIS A 20 11.06 10.92 -3.27
C HIS A 20 10.90 11.69 -1.96
N PHE A 21 9.75 12.32 -1.73
CA PHE A 21 9.51 13.07 -0.50
C PHE A 21 9.39 12.16 0.72
N ASP A 22 8.82 10.95 0.57
CA ASP A 22 8.84 9.91 1.61
C ASP A 22 10.27 9.58 2.03
N TYR A 23 11.17 9.38 1.06
CA TYR A 23 12.59 9.13 1.32
C TYR A 23 13.31 10.32 2.01
N LYS A 24 12.84 11.54 1.78
CA LYS A 24 13.35 12.76 2.42
C LYS A 24 12.70 13.04 3.77
N GLU A 25 11.86 12.13 4.26
CA GLU A 25 11.08 12.26 5.50
C GLU A 25 10.12 13.47 5.50
N ASP A 26 9.80 13.99 4.31
CA ASP A 26 8.83 15.05 4.11
C ASP A 26 7.44 14.44 3.86
N THR A 27 6.78 14.13 4.96
CA THR A 27 5.50 13.39 4.94
C THR A 27 4.40 14.19 4.27
N ASP A 28 4.34 15.50 4.49
CA ASP A 28 3.28 16.36 3.94
C ASP A 28 3.33 16.39 2.41
N ARG A 29 4.52 16.58 1.82
CA ARG A 29 4.66 16.55 0.36
C ARG A 29 4.46 15.14 -0.19
N ALA A 30 4.94 14.11 0.51
CA ALA A 30 4.73 12.73 0.09
C ALA A 30 3.23 12.40 0.01
N LEU A 31 2.45 12.81 1.02
CA LEU A 31 0.99 12.65 1.04
C LEU A 31 0.31 13.46 -0.04
N HIS A 32 0.71 14.71 -0.26
CA HIS A 32 0.18 15.54 -1.34
C HIS A 32 0.30 14.86 -2.72
N TYR A 33 1.49 14.36 -3.06
CA TYR A 33 1.72 13.74 -4.36
C TYR A 33 1.05 12.38 -4.50
N ILE A 34 1.02 11.56 -3.44
CA ILE A 34 0.34 10.25 -3.56
C ILE A 34 -1.17 10.42 -3.66
N GLU A 35 -1.76 11.45 -3.05
CA GLU A 35 -3.18 11.77 -3.19
C GLU A 35 -3.51 12.26 -4.59
N ALA A 36 -2.68 13.12 -5.18
CA ALA A 36 -2.83 13.51 -6.58
C ALA A 36 -2.72 12.31 -7.54
N ALA A 37 -1.83 11.35 -7.26
CA ALA A 37 -1.74 10.11 -8.04
C ALA A 37 -3.02 9.25 -7.93
N ILE A 38 -3.56 9.10 -6.71
CA ILE A 38 -4.78 8.31 -6.45
C ILE A 38 -6.00 8.98 -7.10
N GLU A 39 -6.13 10.30 -7.00
CA GLU A 39 -7.21 11.04 -7.67
C GLU A 39 -7.15 10.86 -9.20
N HIS A 40 -5.95 10.91 -9.77
CA HIS A 40 -5.75 10.72 -11.21
C HIS A 40 -6.04 9.27 -11.66
N THR A 41 -5.66 8.26 -10.87
CA THR A 41 -5.83 6.84 -11.24
C THR A 41 -6.10 5.99 -9.99
N PRO A 42 -7.35 5.95 -9.50
CA PRO A 42 -7.71 5.29 -8.24
C PRO A 42 -7.71 3.77 -8.31
N THR A 43 -7.34 3.20 -9.45
CA THR A 43 -7.34 1.76 -9.72
C THR A 43 -5.94 1.13 -9.65
N LEU A 44 -4.88 1.92 -9.49
CA LEU A 44 -3.52 1.41 -9.40
C LEU A 44 -3.15 1.06 -7.95
N ILE A 45 -3.02 -0.25 -7.66
CA ILE A 45 -2.79 -0.82 -6.32
C ILE A 45 -1.50 -0.29 -5.69
N GLU A 46 -0.45 -0.08 -6.49
CA GLU A 46 0.84 0.43 -6.04
C GLU A 46 0.73 1.79 -5.33
N LEU A 47 -0.27 2.60 -5.68
CA LEU A 47 -0.48 3.91 -5.05
C LEU A 47 -0.88 3.77 -3.58
N PHE A 48 -1.80 2.85 -3.28
CA PHE A 48 -2.25 2.56 -1.92
C PHE A 48 -1.15 1.93 -1.08
N ILE A 49 -0.32 1.08 -1.70
CA ILE A 49 0.88 0.51 -1.09
C ILE A 49 1.89 1.61 -0.70
N VAL A 50 2.11 2.60 -1.58
CA VAL A 50 2.99 3.74 -1.28
C VAL A 50 2.37 4.64 -0.20
N LYS A 51 1.07 4.93 -0.26
CA LYS A 51 0.38 5.71 0.79
C LYS A 51 0.53 5.05 2.15
N GLY A 52 0.31 3.74 2.25
CA GLY A 52 0.56 3.00 3.49
C GLY A 52 2.02 3.01 3.94
N ARG A 53 2.99 3.00 3.01
CA ARG A 53 4.43 3.15 3.34
C ARG A 53 4.74 4.52 3.95
N ILE A 54 4.16 5.59 3.42
CA ILE A 54 4.32 6.96 3.91
C ILE A 54 3.85 7.05 5.35
N TYR A 55 2.62 6.62 5.65
CA TYR A 55 2.10 6.59 7.03
C TYR A 55 2.97 5.75 7.97
N LYS A 56 3.52 4.63 7.49
CA LYS A 56 4.45 3.81 8.28
C LYS A 56 5.74 4.56 8.62
N HIS A 57 6.31 5.34 7.72
CA HIS A 57 7.49 6.17 8.04
C HIS A 57 7.14 7.35 8.95
N ALA A 58 5.94 7.91 8.80
CA ALA A 58 5.41 8.97 9.66
C ALA A 58 5.08 8.51 11.09
N GLY A 59 5.25 7.22 11.41
CA GLY A 59 4.98 6.68 12.74
C GLY A 59 3.50 6.39 13.03
N ASP A 60 2.66 6.32 11.99
CA ASP A 60 1.24 5.97 12.09
C ASP A 60 0.98 4.57 11.51
N PRO A 61 1.21 3.50 12.28
CA PRO A 61 1.01 2.13 11.80
C PRO A 61 -0.47 1.80 11.57
N VAL A 62 -1.41 2.49 12.23
CA VAL A 62 -2.85 2.25 12.08
C VAL A 62 -3.34 2.73 10.72
N SER A 63 -3.05 3.98 10.37
CA SER A 63 -3.36 4.47 9.02
C SER A 63 -2.61 3.69 7.96
N ALA A 64 -1.36 3.30 8.24
CA ALA A 64 -0.57 2.51 7.31
C ALA A 64 -1.23 1.18 6.93
N TYR A 65 -1.66 0.36 7.90
CA TYR A 65 -2.28 -0.94 7.56
C TYR A 65 -3.63 -0.77 6.85
N LYS A 66 -4.43 0.26 7.19
CA LYS A 66 -5.72 0.52 6.51
C LYS A 66 -5.55 0.75 5.01
N TRP A 67 -4.49 1.46 4.59
CA TRP A 67 -4.20 1.62 3.17
C TRP A 67 -3.70 0.35 2.50
N LEU A 68 -3.03 -0.55 3.23
CA LEU A 68 -2.68 -1.87 2.72
C LEU A 68 -3.88 -2.82 2.66
N GLU A 69 -4.86 -2.64 3.54
CA GLU A 69 -6.14 -3.35 3.52
C GLU A 69 -6.96 -2.95 2.29
N GLU A 70 -7.03 -1.64 1.97
CA GLU A 70 -7.62 -1.15 0.72
C GLU A 70 -6.90 -1.75 -0.49
N ALA A 71 -5.56 -1.69 -0.53
CA ALA A 71 -4.78 -2.29 -1.60
C ALA A 71 -5.05 -3.80 -1.77
N GLN A 72 -5.19 -4.53 -0.65
CA GLN A 72 -5.49 -5.96 -0.66
C GLN A 72 -6.91 -6.23 -1.16
N ALA A 73 -7.89 -5.38 -0.83
CA ALA A 73 -9.26 -5.53 -1.27
C ALA A 73 -9.42 -5.33 -2.80
N MET A 74 -8.54 -4.54 -3.42
CA MET A 74 -8.53 -4.33 -4.88
C MET A 74 -8.08 -5.57 -5.67
N ASP A 75 -7.18 -6.38 -5.11
CA ASP A 75 -6.78 -7.68 -5.68
C ASP A 75 -6.61 -8.72 -4.57
N THR A 76 -7.67 -9.50 -4.35
CA THR A 76 -7.67 -10.54 -3.32
C THR A 76 -6.86 -11.78 -3.69
N ALA A 77 -6.43 -11.91 -4.95
CA ALA A 77 -5.62 -13.03 -5.43
C ALA A 77 -4.11 -12.76 -5.29
N ASP A 78 -3.71 -11.50 -5.10
CA ASP A 78 -2.30 -11.14 -4.92
C ASP A 78 -1.79 -11.48 -3.51
N ARG A 79 -1.01 -12.57 -3.44
CA ARG A 79 -0.36 -13.04 -2.21
C ARG A 79 0.68 -12.05 -1.66
N TYR A 80 1.35 -11.28 -2.51
CA TYR A 80 2.33 -10.28 -2.08
C TYR A 80 1.63 -9.14 -1.33
N VAL A 81 0.53 -8.59 -1.87
CA VAL A 81 -0.23 -7.53 -1.20
C VAL A 81 -0.85 -8.06 0.11
N ASN A 82 -1.39 -9.28 0.10
CA ASN A 82 -1.89 -9.95 1.30
C ASN A 82 -0.82 -10.06 2.40
N SER A 83 0.35 -10.60 2.07
CA SER A 83 1.46 -10.77 3.03
C SER A 83 1.95 -9.42 3.56
N LYS A 84 1.96 -8.39 2.71
CA LYS A 84 2.34 -7.03 3.11
C LYS A 84 1.29 -6.42 4.04
N CYS A 85 0.01 -6.63 3.78
CA CYS A 85 -1.09 -6.19 4.64
C CYS A 85 -1.02 -6.83 6.03
N ALA A 86 -0.88 -8.16 6.10
CA ALA A 86 -0.71 -8.89 7.37
C ALA A 86 0.49 -8.38 8.17
N ARG A 87 1.64 -8.12 7.51
CA ARG A 87 2.82 -7.54 8.17
C ARG A 87 2.54 -6.15 8.75
N TYR A 88 1.74 -5.32 8.10
CA TYR A 88 1.39 -4.00 8.61
C TYR A 88 0.38 -4.07 9.75
N MET A 89 -0.57 -5.01 9.71
CA MET A 89 -1.46 -5.31 10.84
C MET A 89 -0.66 -5.71 12.08
N LEU A 90 0.38 -6.55 11.93
CA LEU A 90 1.28 -6.90 13.04
C LEU A 90 2.00 -5.67 13.63
N ARG A 91 2.50 -4.76 12.78
CA ARG A 91 3.14 -3.52 13.24
C ARG A 91 2.20 -2.60 14.00
N ALA A 92 0.90 -2.67 13.70
CA ALA A 92 -0.15 -1.93 14.39
C ALA A 92 -0.71 -2.69 15.61
N GLY A 93 -0.17 -3.87 15.96
CA GLY A 93 -0.62 -4.67 17.11
C GLY A 93 -1.88 -5.50 16.85
N HIS A 94 -2.37 -5.55 15.62
CA HIS A 94 -3.58 -6.29 15.22
C HIS A 94 -3.28 -7.75 14.89
N VAL A 95 -2.82 -8.52 15.88
CA VAL A 95 -2.36 -9.91 15.69
C VAL A 95 -3.43 -10.82 15.09
N LYS A 96 -4.65 -10.82 15.65
CA LYS A 96 -5.75 -11.66 15.16
C LYS A 96 -6.12 -11.38 13.71
N GLN A 97 -6.18 -10.11 13.33
CA GLN A 97 -6.49 -9.71 11.95
C GLN A 97 -5.36 -10.09 11.00
N ALA A 98 -4.11 -10.02 11.45
CA ALA A 98 -2.97 -10.50 10.67
C ALA A 98 -3.03 -12.02 10.44
N GLU A 99 -3.43 -12.80 11.44
CA GLU A 99 -3.64 -14.25 11.32
C GLU A 99 -4.74 -14.56 10.30
N GLU A 100 -5.89 -13.89 10.39
CA GLU A 100 -7.01 -13.99 9.43
C GLU A 100 -6.60 -13.57 8.01
N MET A 101 -5.75 -12.55 7.87
CA MET A 101 -5.24 -12.13 6.58
C MET A 101 -4.34 -13.21 5.96
N CYS A 102 -3.42 -13.78 6.75
CA CYS A 102 -2.56 -14.88 6.32
C CYS A 102 -3.35 -16.14 5.97
N SER A 103 -4.44 -16.43 6.68
CA SER A 103 -5.21 -17.66 6.50
C SER A 103 -5.82 -17.78 5.09
N LYS A 104 -6.04 -16.66 4.40
CA LYS A 104 -6.52 -16.60 3.01
C LYS A 104 -5.63 -17.35 2.01
N PHE A 105 -4.35 -17.56 2.34
CA PHE A 105 -3.38 -18.26 1.48
C PHE A 105 -2.75 -19.50 2.13
N THR A 106 -3.33 -19.99 3.23
CA THR A 106 -2.92 -21.25 3.88
C THR A 106 -4.04 -22.27 3.80
N ARG A 107 -3.70 -23.57 3.89
CA ARG A 107 -4.71 -24.63 3.92
C ARG A 107 -5.51 -24.58 5.22
N GLU A 108 -6.84 -24.59 5.11
CA GLU A 108 -7.71 -24.72 6.28
C GLU A 108 -7.43 -26.02 7.04
N GLY A 109 -7.37 -25.93 8.38
CA GLY A 109 -7.16 -27.09 9.25
C GLY A 109 -5.71 -27.60 9.34
N VAL A 110 -4.75 -26.99 8.65
CA VAL A 110 -3.32 -27.33 8.76
C VAL A 110 -2.59 -26.20 9.52
N PRO A 111 -1.96 -26.48 10.67
CA PRO A 111 -1.15 -25.48 11.38
C PRO A 111 -0.10 -24.87 10.46
N ALA A 112 0.12 -23.55 10.55
CA ALA A 112 1.14 -22.87 9.73
C ALA A 112 2.56 -23.44 9.91
N THR A 113 2.82 -24.15 11.02
CA THR A 113 4.07 -24.87 11.32
C THR A 113 4.25 -26.18 10.55
N GLU A 114 3.20 -26.68 9.90
CA GLU A 114 3.19 -27.97 9.19
C GLU A 114 3.12 -27.84 7.65
N ASN A 115 3.17 -26.61 7.12
CA ASN A 115 3.20 -26.34 5.67
C ASN A 115 4.61 -26.14 5.10
#